data_AF-A0A6I3F785-F1
#
_entry.id   AF-A0A6I3F785-F1
#
_cell.length_a   1.000
_cell.length_b   1.000
_cell.length_c   1.000
_cell.angle_alpha   90.00
_cell.angle_beta   90.00
_cell.angle_gamma   90.00
#
_symmetry.space_group_name_H-M   'P 1'
#
loop_
_entity.id
_entity.type
_entity.pdbx_description
1 polymer ?
#
loop_
_entity_poly.entity_id
_entity_poly.type
_entity_poly.pdbx_seq_one_letter_code
_entity_poly.pdbx_strand_id
1 'polypeptide(L)'
;MHSASTSLSGSVRINWPKRSMLCVAAVALLVVGLASVSEGAVAFSVPAALSPSGESAIQPAVSVGPDGTAVAVWSRPDGGSQLIQQATKRPGESAFGAPETISAVGRNAQYPVASVGADGIVTVAWIDYYSSNQDVVVATRGVGASTFGTPQTVSEINLRNYAPSLATSATGETTVLWSRPANNSTNMVITSATRPANSTTVGAFTDVGIPAGPYQLVPEGAYGIDGSLTVVWSTVAGVWASTRSAGSSSFETPVSVAALSGGLNGLMLAVGPDGLAVAVWVPVGNPTSIYSATRPDGSSSFGSAVDMTPGEFGEGEPDVAIAQDGTATVSYFSATVQNGPTLIRTMTRQPGSTTFDAAVPISTLSAWNP
;
A
#
# COMPACT_ATOMS: atom_id res chain seq x y z
N MET A 1 -35.69 10.10 -14.95
CA MET A 1 -34.94 8.84 -14.76
C MET A 1 -33.51 9.23 -14.50
N HIS A 2 -33.10 9.21 -13.23
CA HIS A 2 -31.76 9.65 -12.82
C HIS A 2 -30.77 8.51 -13.09
N SER A 3 -29.78 8.78 -13.93
CA SER A 3 -28.58 7.97 -14.10
C SER A 3 -27.72 8.16 -12.84
N ALA A 4 -27.54 7.08 -12.08
CA ALA A 4 -26.60 7.03 -10.99
C ALA A 4 -25.22 6.68 -11.55
N SER A 5 -24.29 7.63 -11.52
CA SER A 5 -22.88 7.38 -11.77
C SER A 5 -22.25 6.84 -10.47
N THR A 6 -22.01 5.54 -10.43
CA THR A 6 -21.19 4.91 -9.38
C THR A 6 -19.72 5.21 -9.66
N SER A 7 -19.14 6.19 -8.97
CA SER A 7 -17.69 6.42 -8.97
C SER A 7 -17.01 5.41 -8.05
N LEU A 8 -16.00 4.70 -8.56
CA LEU A 8 -15.34 3.59 -7.88
C LEU A 8 -13.92 3.92 -7.40
N SER A 9 -13.60 3.21 -6.33
CA SER A 9 -12.43 3.27 -5.47
C SER A 9 -11.21 2.60 -6.11
N GLY A 10 -10.18 3.39 -6.42
CA GLY A 10 -8.82 2.90 -6.60
C GLY A 10 -7.94 3.56 -5.55
N SER A 11 -7.47 2.81 -4.56
CA SER A 11 -6.47 3.33 -3.61
C SER A 11 -5.09 3.23 -4.26
N VAL A 12 -4.56 4.34 -4.78
CA VAL A 12 -3.13 4.44 -5.10
C VAL A 12 -2.39 4.58 -3.76
N ARG A 13 -1.57 3.59 -3.41
CA ARG A 13 -0.76 3.59 -2.18
C ARG A 13 0.71 3.62 -2.57
N ILE A 14 1.33 4.80 -2.45
CA ILE A 14 2.76 4.95 -2.68
C ILE A 14 3.49 4.62 -1.37
N ASN A 15 3.97 3.37 -1.23
CA ASN A 15 4.81 2.94 -0.12
C ASN A 15 6.29 3.19 -0.46
N TRP A 16 6.86 4.28 0.05
CA TRP A 16 8.28 4.59 -0.15
C TRP A 16 9.18 3.70 0.74
N PRO A 17 10.09 2.87 0.18
CA PRO A 17 11.06 2.15 0.97
C PRO A 17 12.23 3.06 1.37
N LYS A 18 12.39 3.27 2.68
CA LYS A 18 13.63 3.49 3.48
C LYS A 18 14.82 4.32 2.96
N ARG A 19 14.74 5.15 1.90
CA ARG A 19 15.84 6.06 1.54
C ARG A 19 15.38 7.51 1.47
N SER A 20 16.04 8.34 2.25
CA SER A 20 15.83 9.78 2.40
C SER A 20 15.84 10.50 1.05
N MET A 21 14.69 11.01 0.60
CA MET A 21 14.62 11.94 -0.53
C MET A 21 13.66 13.10 -0.25
N LEU A 22 14.06 14.28 -0.71
CA LEU A 22 13.33 15.55 -0.65
C LEU A 22 11.93 15.39 -1.27
N CYS A 23 10.90 15.85 -0.54
CA CYS A 23 9.51 15.82 -1.00
C CYS A 23 9.27 16.88 -2.10
N VAL A 24 8.94 16.44 -3.31
CA VAL A 24 8.08 17.19 -4.23
C VAL A 24 6.86 16.30 -4.49
N ALA A 25 5.69 16.71 -4.00
CA ALA A 25 4.45 15.97 -4.24
C ALA A 25 4.04 16.13 -5.71
N ALA A 26 4.14 15.04 -6.47
CA ALA A 26 3.48 14.89 -7.78
C ALA A 26 2.58 13.65 -7.71
N VAL A 27 1.27 13.85 -7.85
CA VAL A 27 0.25 12.78 -7.89
C VAL A 27 0.12 12.30 -9.34
N ALA A 28 0.10 11.00 -9.62
CA ALA A 28 -0.14 10.41 -10.94
C ALA A 28 -0.91 9.08 -10.76
N LEU A 29 -1.69 8.51 -11.68
CA LEU A 29 -2.49 8.99 -12.82
C LEU A 29 -3.52 7.87 -13.05
N LEU A 30 -4.81 8.18 -13.22
CA LEU A 30 -5.82 7.21 -13.64
C LEU A 30 -5.83 7.17 -15.17
N VAL A 31 -5.36 6.09 -15.79
CA VAL A 31 -5.58 5.84 -17.21
C VAL A 31 -6.96 5.18 -17.35
N VAL A 32 -7.94 5.94 -17.86
CA VAL A 32 -9.27 5.40 -18.20
C VAL A 32 -9.23 4.99 -19.68
N GLY A 33 -9.50 3.71 -19.95
CA GLY A 33 -9.71 3.18 -21.29
C GLY A 33 -10.92 3.83 -21.99
N LEU A 34 -10.74 4.17 -23.26
CA LEU A 34 -11.60 5.06 -24.04
C LEU A 34 -13.00 4.52 -24.36
N ALA A 35 -14.03 5.26 -23.93
CA ALA A 35 -15.21 5.58 -24.73
C ALA A 35 -15.67 7.02 -24.39
N SER A 36 -15.20 7.97 -25.20
CA SER A 36 -15.57 9.40 -25.25
C SER A 36 -15.70 10.15 -23.91
N VAL A 37 -14.57 10.51 -23.31
CA VAL A 37 -14.45 11.74 -22.51
C VAL A 37 -13.59 12.69 -23.34
N SER A 38 -14.08 13.90 -23.62
CA SER A 38 -13.30 14.91 -24.34
C SER A 38 -11.97 15.13 -23.61
N GLU A 39 -10.85 14.99 -24.32
CA GLU A 39 -9.50 15.29 -23.84
C GLU A 39 -9.40 16.77 -23.42
N GLY A 40 -9.73 17.06 -22.17
CA GLY A 40 -9.22 18.22 -21.46
C GLY A 40 -7.89 17.81 -20.85
N ALA A 41 -6.79 18.41 -21.28
CA ALA A 41 -5.51 18.25 -20.61
C ALA A 41 -5.68 18.59 -19.13
N VAL A 42 -5.61 17.58 -18.26
CA VAL A 42 -5.62 17.78 -16.82
C VAL A 42 -4.26 18.36 -16.45
N ALA A 43 -4.18 19.68 -16.39
CA ALA A 43 -2.98 20.36 -15.93
C ALA A 43 -2.84 20.15 -14.41
N PHE A 44 -1.65 19.75 -13.96
CA PHE A 44 -1.32 19.73 -12.54
C PHE A 44 -1.46 21.14 -11.95
N SER A 45 -2.08 21.25 -10.78
CA SER A 45 -2.10 22.49 -10.03
C SER A 45 -0.72 22.77 -9.40
N VAL A 46 -0.48 24.01 -9.00
CA VAL A 46 0.69 24.37 -8.20
C VAL A 46 0.69 23.54 -6.90
N PRO A 47 1.81 22.93 -6.49
CA PRO A 47 1.90 22.20 -5.22
C PRO A 47 1.51 23.08 -4.04
N ALA A 48 0.68 22.55 -3.14
CA ALA A 48 0.31 23.20 -1.88
C ALA A 48 1.04 22.52 -0.71
N ALA A 49 1.63 23.31 0.19
CA ALA A 49 2.24 22.80 1.40
C ALA A 49 1.14 22.31 2.38
N LEU A 50 1.31 21.10 2.91
CA LEU A 50 0.38 20.49 3.87
C LEU A 50 0.80 20.71 5.33
N SER A 51 2.09 20.93 5.59
CA SER A 51 2.65 21.24 6.90
C SER A 51 2.97 22.73 7.05
N PRO A 52 3.04 23.27 8.29
CA PRO A 52 3.52 24.63 8.52
C PRO A 52 4.94 24.85 7.95
N SER A 53 5.20 26.05 7.43
CA SER A 53 6.53 26.41 6.93
C SER A 53 7.59 26.30 8.03
N GLY A 54 8.69 25.61 7.75
CA GLY A 54 9.78 25.37 8.70
C GLY A 54 9.67 24.08 9.50
N GLU A 55 8.60 23.30 9.32
CA GLU A 55 8.44 21.98 9.94
C GLU A 55 8.58 20.85 8.91
N SER A 56 9.36 19.82 9.26
CA SER A 56 9.57 18.65 8.41
C SER A 56 8.36 17.71 8.45
N ALA A 57 7.82 17.38 7.28
CA ALA A 57 6.93 16.24 7.09
C ALA A 57 7.76 15.04 6.62
N ILE A 58 7.77 13.97 7.42
CA ILE A 58 8.56 12.77 7.16
C ILE A 58 7.60 11.60 6.95
N GLN A 59 7.91 10.72 5.99
CA GLN A 59 7.10 9.53 5.68
C GLN A 59 5.62 9.86 5.42
N PRO A 60 5.31 10.76 4.47
CA PRO A 60 3.92 11.09 4.18
C PRO A 60 3.21 9.88 3.54
N ALA A 61 1.95 9.69 3.90
CA ALA A 61 1.02 8.82 3.19
C ALA A 61 -0.29 9.57 2.90
N VAL A 62 -0.93 9.26 1.79
CA VAL A 62 -2.22 9.85 1.40
C VAL A 62 -3.19 8.75 1.03
N SER A 63 -4.46 8.94 1.38
CA SER A 63 -5.56 8.06 0.96
C SER A 63 -6.76 8.90 0.55
N VAL A 64 -7.47 8.45 -0.48
CA VAL A 64 -8.67 9.11 -0.99
C VAL A 64 -9.82 8.11 -0.94
N GLY A 65 -10.92 8.50 -0.31
CA GLY A 65 -12.14 7.71 -0.20
C GLY A 65 -13.02 7.86 -1.45
N PRO A 66 -14.01 6.97 -1.63
CA PRO A 66 -14.91 6.99 -2.80
C PRO A 66 -15.77 8.26 -2.91
N ASP A 67 -16.00 8.95 -1.80
CA ASP A 67 -16.71 10.22 -1.74
C ASP A 67 -15.84 11.42 -2.18
N GLY A 68 -14.54 11.21 -2.40
CA GLY A 68 -13.56 12.24 -2.72
C GLY A 68 -12.89 12.86 -1.48
N THR A 69 -13.14 12.33 -0.27
CA THR A 69 -12.44 12.73 0.94
C THR A 69 -10.99 12.27 0.85
N ALA A 70 -10.03 13.19 0.90
CA ALA A 70 -8.61 12.89 0.96
C ALA A 70 -8.07 13.10 2.37
N VAL A 71 -7.25 12.17 2.84
CA VAL A 71 -6.54 12.26 4.12
C VAL A 71 -5.05 12.09 3.86
N ALA A 72 -4.28 13.08 4.26
CA ALA A 72 -2.82 13.03 4.29
C ALA A 72 -2.36 12.83 5.73
N VAL A 73 -1.38 11.95 5.95
CA VAL A 73 -0.74 11.70 7.24
C VAL A 73 0.77 11.78 7.11
N TRP A 74 1.47 12.22 8.15
CA TRP A 74 2.94 12.30 8.17
C TRP A 74 3.49 12.28 9.60
N SER A 75 4.77 11.94 9.73
CA SER A 75 5.53 12.09 10.97
C SER A 75 6.12 13.51 11.04
N ARG A 76 5.92 14.20 12.16
CA ARG A 76 6.48 15.52 12.47
C ARG A 76 7.50 15.37 13.61
N PRO A 77 8.74 15.86 13.47
CA PRO A 77 9.68 15.93 14.58
C PRO A 77 9.15 16.74 15.78
N ASP A 78 9.36 16.23 16.99
CA ASP A 78 8.98 16.87 18.25
C ASP A 78 10.01 16.56 19.34
N GLY A 79 10.96 17.49 19.56
CA GLY A 79 11.89 17.43 20.70
C GLY A 79 12.72 16.15 20.84
N GLY A 80 13.17 15.54 19.73
CA GLY A 80 13.90 14.26 19.72
C GLY A 80 13.03 13.02 19.53
N SER A 81 11.71 13.20 19.47
CA SER A 81 10.72 12.19 19.08
C SER A 81 9.99 12.62 17.80
N GLN A 82 8.99 11.84 17.38
CA GLN A 82 8.09 12.17 16.29
C GLN A 82 6.64 12.01 16.73
N LEU A 83 5.77 12.83 16.15
CA LEU A 83 4.32 12.77 16.31
C LEU A 83 3.67 12.49 14.95
N ILE A 84 2.55 11.79 14.94
CA ILE A 84 1.74 11.64 13.73
C ILE A 84 0.75 12.79 13.63
N GLN A 85 0.80 13.47 12.49
CA GLN A 85 -0.19 14.47 12.10
C GLN A 85 -1.02 13.98 10.92
N GLN A 86 -2.22 14.53 10.80
CA GLN A 86 -3.09 14.36 9.65
C GLN A 86 -3.65 15.70 9.17
N ALA A 87 -3.96 15.80 7.89
CA ALA A 87 -4.85 16.81 7.35
C ALA A 87 -5.89 16.16 6.43
N THR A 88 -7.10 16.70 6.45
CA THR A 88 -8.21 16.21 5.63
C THR A 88 -8.65 17.27 4.66
N LYS A 89 -8.94 16.86 3.42
CA LYS A 89 -9.62 17.63 2.39
C LYS A 89 -10.94 16.94 2.10
N ARG A 90 -12.05 17.62 2.39
CA ARG A 90 -13.39 17.08 2.12
C ARG A 90 -13.75 17.23 0.64
N PRO A 91 -14.78 16.50 0.16
CA PRO A 91 -15.24 16.62 -1.21
C PRO A 91 -15.66 18.06 -1.51
N GLY A 92 -15.23 18.60 -2.65
CA GLY A 92 -15.51 19.98 -3.06
C GLY A 92 -14.64 21.06 -2.41
N GLU A 93 -13.83 20.75 -1.39
CA GLU A 93 -12.86 21.70 -0.85
C GLU A 93 -11.67 21.86 -1.79
N SER A 94 -11.15 23.09 -1.91
CA SER A 94 -10.00 23.42 -2.75
C SER A 94 -8.65 23.12 -2.08
N ALA A 95 -8.62 22.91 -0.77
CA ALA A 95 -7.41 22.71 0.02
C ALA A 95 -7.66 21.74 1.19
N PHE A 96 -6.58 21.19 1.75
CA PHE A 96 -6.63 20.48 3.02
C PHE A 96 -6.88 21.46 4.18
N GLY A 97 -7.59 20.99 5.20
CA GLY A 97 -7.74 21.70 6.47
C GLY A 97 -6.44 21.78 7.27
N ALA A 98 -6.52 22.42 8.43
CA ALA A 98 -5.38 22.54 9.33
C ALA A 98 -4.90 21.16 9.83
N PRO A 99 -3.58 20.95 9.96
CA PRO A 99 -3.03 19.73 10.56
C PRO A 99 -3.50 19.49 11.99
N GLU A 100 -3.79 18.24 12.31
CA GLU A 100 -4.16 17.76 13.64
C GLU A 100 -3.18 16.67 14.08
N THR A 101 -2.65 16.76 15.29
CA THR A 101 -1.85 15.68 15.90
C THR A 101 -2.78 14.59 16.43
N ILE A 102 -2.57 13.35 15.98
CA ILE A 102 -3.41 12.20 16.35
C ILE A 102 -2.68 11.18 17.22
N SER A 103 -1.35 11.23 17.32
CA SER A 103 -0.58 10.38 18.22
C SER A 103 -0.49 10.96 19.63
N ALA A 104 -0.21 10.10 20.62
CA ALA A 104 0.07 10.55 21.97
C ALA A 104 1.42 11.28 22.07
N VAL A 105 1.50 12.28 22.95
CA VAL A 105 2.76 12.97 23.29
C VAL A 105 3.63 12.08 24.18
N GLY A 106 4.96 12.15 24.01
CA GLY A 106 5.92 11.37 24.81
C GLY A 106 6.18 9.96 24.30
N ARG A 107 5.54 9.57 23.19
CA ARG A 107 5.92 8.42 22.35
C ARG A 107 6.73 8.92 21.16
N ASN A 108 7.50 8.05 20.52
CA ASN A 108 8.11 8.34 19.24
C ASN A 108 7.32 7.62 18.14
N ALA A 109 6.35 8.32 17.55
CA ALA A 109 5.40 7.76 16.59
C ALA A 109 5.92 7.92 15.16
N GLN A 110 6.03 6.83 14.40
CA GLN A 110 6.67 6.81 13.08
C GLN A 110 5.93 5.89 12.09
N TYR A 111 6.25 6.04 10.80
CA TYR A 111 5.73 5.22 9.70
C TYR A 111 4.18 5.19 9.61
N PRO A 112 3.51 6.35 9.53
CA PRO A 112 2.06 6.38 9.45
C PRO A 112 1.57 5.90 8.08
N VAL A 113 0.49 5.12 8.09
CA VAL A 113 -0.27 4.71 6.91
C VAL A 113 -1.74 5.03 7.13
N ALA A 114 -2.45 5.43 6.07
CA ALA A 114 -3.86 5.82 6.15
C ALA A 114 -4.72 5.08 5.12
N SER A 115 -6.00 4.94 5.45
CA SER A 115 -7.04 4.47 4.55
C SER A 115 -8.35 5.22 4.81
N VAL A 116 -9.09 5.54 3.76
CA VAL A 116 -10.47 6.05 3.84
C VAL A 116 -11.39 4.98 3.27
N GLY A 117 -12.20 4.36 4.11
CA GLY A 117 -13.12 3.30 3.70
C GLY A 117 -14.34 3.83 2.95
N ALA A 118 -14.98 2.94 2.18
CA ALA A 118 -16.26 3.25 1.53
C ALA A 118 -17.40 3.49 2.52
N ASP A 119 -17.24 3.01 3.76
CA ASP A 119 -18.08 3.33 4.90
C ASP A 119 -17.83 4.75 5.45
N GLY A 120 -16.94 5.54 4.84
CA GLY A 120 -16.58 6.90 5.26
C GLY A 120 -15.71 6.96 6.52
N ILE A 121 -15.26 5.80 7.03
CA ILE A 121 -14.40 5.73 8.22
C ILE A 121 -12.94 5.86 7.79
N VAL A 122 -12.22 6.77 8.44
CA VAL A 122 -10.78 6.92 8.24
C VAL A 122 -10.06 6.05 9.26
N THR A 123 -9.11 5.24 8.80
CA THR A 123 -8.23 4.44 9.66
C THR A 123 -6.79 4.84 9.41
N VAL A 124 -6.07 5.24 10.47
CA VAL A 124 -4.64 5.54 10.42
C VAL A 124 -3.93 4.59 11.37
N ALA A 125 -2.87 3.95 10.90
CA ALA A 125 -2.00 3.08 11.70
C ALA A 125 -0.56 3.58 11.67
N TRP A 126 0.18 3.37 12.75
CA TRP A 126 1.60 3.75 12.85
C TRP A 126 2.32 2.84 13.87
N ILE A 127 3.64 3.03 13.99
CA ILE A 127 4.45 2.40 15.04
C ILE A 127 4.76 3.42 16.13
N ASP A 128 4.36 3.11 17.36
CA ASP A 128 4.81 3.82 18.56
C ASP A 128 6.06 3.15 19.12
N TYR A 129 7.18 3.88 19.12
CA TYR A 129 8.41 3.49 19.79
C TYR A 129 8.36 3.91 21.25
N TYR A 130 8.60 2.95 22.14
CA TYR A 130 8.75 3.20 23.57
C TYR A 130 9.77 2.26 24.19
N SER A 131 10.88 2.83 24.66
CA SER A 131 12.06 2.06 25.08
C SER A 131 12.52 1.11 23.95
N SER A 132 12.64 -0.19 24.20
CA SER A 132 12.99 -1.21 23.21
C SER A 132 11.80 -1.69 22.35
N ASN A 133 10.57 -1.28 22.68
CA ASN A 133 9.35 -1.82 22.11
C ASN A 133 8.86 -1.00 20.92
N GLN A 134 8.16 -1.66 20.01
CA GLN A 134 7.51 -1.06 18.85
C GLN A 134 6.09 -1.60 18.79
N ASP A 135 5.12 -0.76 19.16
CA ASP A 135 3.71 -1.14 19.24
C ASP A 135 2.98 -0.64 17.97
N VAL A 136 2.10 -1.46 17.39
CA VAL A 136 1.22 -1.01 16.31
C VAL A 136 0.02 -0.31 16.93
N VAL A 137 -0.18 0.95 16.58
CA VAL A 137 -1.26 1.79 17.11
C VAL A 137 -2.17 2.23 15.97
N VAL A 138 -3.46 2.26 16.23
CA VAL A 138 -4.50 2.67 15.28
C VAL A 138 -5.37 3.76 15.87
N ALA A 139 -5.62 4.82 15.10
CA ALA A 139 -6.70 5.77 15.36
C ALA A 139 -7.72 5.72 14.23
N THR A 140 -8.99 5.84 14.59
CA THR A 140 -10.10 5.85 13.65
C THR A 140 -10.90 7.15 13.79
N ARG A 141 -11.43 7.64 12.67
CA ARG A 141 -12.39 8.74 12.64
C ARG A 141 -13.67 8.25 11.98
N GLY A 142 -14.75 8.23 12.75
CA GLY A 142 -16.07 7.83 12.27
C GLY A 142 -16.67 8.83 11.27
N VAL A 143 -17.71 8.40 10.57
CA VAL A 143 -18.44 9.22 9.60
C VAL A 143 -18.98 10.48 10.27
N GLY A 144 -18.72 11.64 9.65
CA GLY A 144 -19.19 12.94 10.15
C GLY A 144 -18.48 13.46 11.40
N ALA A 145 -17.57 12.69 11.99
CA ALA A 145 -16.77 13.14 13.13
C ALA A 145 -15.73 14.18 12.68
N SER A 146 -15.54 15.22 13.49
CA SER A 146 -14.54 16.26 13.25
C SER A 146 -13.14 15.89 13.76
N THR A 147 -13.03 14.93 14.68
CA THR A 147 -11.78 14.53 15.34
C THR A 147 -11.62 13.01 15.33
N PHE A 148 -10.39 12.55 15.44
CA PHE A 148 -10.11 11.12 15.65
C PHE A 148 -10.55 10.67 17.05
N GLY A 149 -10.93 9.40 17.17
CA GLY A 149 -11.07 8.75 18.46
C GLY A 149 -9.71 8.52 19.12
N THR A 150 -9.73 8.09 20.38
CA THR A 150 -8.51 7.76 21.12
C THR A 150 -7.70 6.66 20.39
N PRO A 151 -6.40 6.86 20.16
CA PRO A 151 -5.54 5.83 19.59
C PRO A 151 -5.54 4.56 20.43
N GLN A 152 -5.59 3.39 19.77
CA GLN A 152 -5.60 2.08 20.41
C GLN A 152 -4.39 1.26 19.96
N THR A 153 -3.68 0.63 20.90
CA THR A 153 -2.66 -0.37 20.57
C THR A 153 -3.35 -1.66 20.11
N VAL A 154 -3.02 -2.14 18.91
CA VAL A 154 -3.66 -3.32 18.29
C VAL A 154 -2.72 -4.52 18.15
N SER A 155 -1.44 -4.35 18.44
CA SER A 155 -0.45 -5.44 18.47
C SER A 155 -0.29 -6.02 19.87
N GLU A 156 0.46 -7.12 19.96
CA GLU A 156 1.13 -7.50 21.19
C GLU A 156 2.02 -6.36 21.71
N ILE A 157 2.02 -6.20 23.04
CA ILE A 157 2.92 -5.28 23.74
C ILE A 157 4.24 -5.97 24.07
N ASN A 158 5.31 -5.19 24.23
CA ASN A 158 6.67 -5.67 24.56
C ASN A 158 7.36 -6.50 23.47
N LEU A 159 6.91 -6.37 22.22
CA LEU A 159 7.59 -6.91 21.04
C LEU A 159 8.08 -5.79 20.14
N ARG A 160 8.88 -6.17 19.14
CA ARG A 160 9.30 -5.27 18.07
C ARG A 160 8.41 -5.53 16.86
N ASN A 161 7.28 -4.85 16.76
CA ASN A 161 6.41 -4.91 15.59
C ASN A 161 6.95 -3.98 14.49
N TYR A 162 6.80 -4.36 13.22
CA TYR A 162 7.34 -3.60 12.10
C TYR A 162 6.35 -3.48 10.94
N ALA A 163 6.52 -2.39 10.18
CA ALA A 163 5.95 -2.18 8.86
C ALA A 163 4.42 -2.38 8.82
N PRO A 164 3.63 -1.49 9.46
CA PRO A 164 2.19 -1.56 9.34
C PRO A 164 1.78 -1.23 7.91
N SER A 165 0.93 -2.07 7.32
CA SER A 165 0.21 -1.77 6.08
C SER A 165 -1.29 -1.90 6.33
N LEU A 166 -2.10 -1.33 5.43
CA LEU A 166 -3.56 -1.40 5.53
C LEU A 166 -4.12 -1.98 4.23
N ALA A 167 -5.13 -2.82 4.33
CA ALA A 167 -5.99 -3.24 3.23
C ALA A 167 -7.42 -2.81 3.55
N THR A 168 -8.16 -2.25 2.59
CA THR A 168 -9.53 -1.79 2.81
C THR A 168 -10.46 -2.36 1.74
N SER A 169 -11.54 -2.99 2.16
CA SER A 169 -12.52 -3.62 1.28
C SER A 169 -13.49 -2.59 0.69
N ALA A 170 -14.23 -3.00 -0.34
CA ALA A 170 -15.30 -2.20 -0.92
C ALA A 170 -16.47 -1.90 0.03
N THR A 171 -16.62 -2.66 1.12
CA THR A 171 -17.61 -2.40 2.17
C THR A 171 -17.10 -1.46 3.26
N GLY A 172 -15.81 -1.10 3.22
CA GLY A 172 -15.16 -0.32 4.27
C GLY A 172 -14.61 -1.16 5.43
N GLU A 173 -14.50 -2.48 5.31
CA GLU A 173 -13.69 -3.27 6.26
C GLU A 173 -12.22 -2.91 6.07
N THR A 174 -11.46 -2.64 7.14
CA THR A 174 -10.02 -2.34 7.07
C THR A 174 -9.22 -3.34 7.88
N THR A 175 -8.32 -4.08 7.25
CA THR A 175 -7.31 -4.91 7.93
C THR A 175 -5.99 -4.18 8.02
N VAL A 176 -5.43 -4.12 9.23
CA VAL A 176 -4.05 -3.73 9.52
C VAL A 176 -3.19 -4.98 9.48
N LEU A 177 -2.05 -4.92 8.80
CA LEU A 177 -1.06 -6.00 8.71
C LEU A 177 0.27 -5.50 9.26
N TRP A 178 1.00 -6.34 9.98
CA TRP A 178 2.37 -6.05 10.42
C TRP A 178 3.17 -7.32 10.54
N SER A 179 4.48 -7.17 10.70
CA SER A 179 5.36 -8.28 11.04
C SER A 179 5.87 -8.17 12.46
N ARG A 180 6.01 -9.30 13.15
CA ARG A 180 6.62 -9.37 14.48
C ARG A 180 7.49 -10.61 14.64
N PRO A 181 8.46 -10.62 15.58
CA PRO A 181 9.13 -11.84 15.95
C PRO A 181 8.12 -12.91 16.40
N ALA A 182 8.31 -14.16 15.98
CA ALA A 182 7.73 -15.29 16.67
C ALA A 182 8.35 -15.40 18.06
N ASN A 183 7.55 -15.84 19.05
CA ASN A 183 8.01 -16.06 20.42
C ASN A 183 9.37 -16.79 20.41
N ASN A 184 10.38 -16.19 21.05
CA ASN A 184 11.74 -16.72 21.25
C ASN A 184 12.58 -17.13 20.01
N SER A 185 12.21 -16.73 18.79
CA SER A 185 12.97 -17.08 17.58
C SER A 185 13.44 -15.86 16.78
N THR A 186 14.42 -16.05 15.90
CA THR A 186 14.80 -15.07 14.86
C THR A 186 13.78 -14.96 13.74
N ASN A 187 12.76 -15.82 13.75
CA ASN A 187 11.77 -15.86 12.70
C ASN A 187 10.71 -14.80 12.91
N MET A 188 10.26 -14.20 11.83
CA MET A 188 9.20 -13.21 11.81
C MET A 188 7.87 -13.86 11.42
N VAL A 189 6.74 -13.34 11.88
CA VAL A 189 5.38 -13.78 11.53
C VAL A 189 4.59 -12.57 11.04
N ILE A 190 3.69 -12.79 10.06
CA ILE A 190 2.70 -11.79 9.68
C ILE A 190 1.48 -11.91 10.57
N THR A 191 1.10 -10.80 11.18
CA THR A 191 -0.06 -10.67 12.05
C THR A 191 -0.99 -9.61 11.49
N SER A 192 -2.27 -9.78 11.76
CA SER A 192 -3.33 -8.91 11.25
C SER A 192 -4.32 -8.55 12.35
N ALA A 193 -4.94 -7.38 12.28
CA ALA A 193 -6.14 -7.03 13.05
C ALA A 193 -7.11 -6.29 12.15
N THR A 194 -8.40 -6.59 12.27
CA THR A 194 -9.42 -6.10 11.34
C THR A 194 -10.41 -5.21 12.05
N ARG A 195 -10.63 -4.02 11.49
CA ARG A 195 -11.76 -3.14 11.77
C ARG A 195 -12.92 -3.55 10.85
N PRO A 196 -14.03 -4.08 11.39
CA PRO A 196 -15.22 -4.38 10.59
C PRO A 196 -15.78 -3.13 9.91
N ALA A 197 -16.45 -3.32 8.78
CA ALA A 197 -17.19 -2.26 8.10
C ALA A 197 -18.18 -1.56 9.06
N ASN A 198 -18.27 -0.23 8.97
CA ASN A 198 -19.12 0.63 9.81
C ASN A 198 -18.79 0.60 11.32
N SER A 199 -17.65 0.02 11.71
CA SER A 199 -17.14 0.05 13.08
C SER A 199 -15.93 0.99 13.17
N THR A 200 -15.81 1.75 14.26
CA THR A 200 -14.59 2.50 14.60
C THR A 200 -13.61 1.68 15.46
N THR A 201 -13.99 0.48 15.88
CA THR A 201 -13.19 -0.38 16.76
C THR A 201 -12.46 -1.44 15.95
N VAL A 202 -11.15 -1.60 16.22
CA VAL A 202 -10.34 -2.67 15.64
C VAL A 202 -10.50 -3.92 16.50
N GLY A 203 -10.74 -5.07 15.86
CA GLY A 203 -10.84 -6.36 16.53
C GLY A 203 -9.51 -6.86 17.08
N ALA A 204 -9.56 -8.02 17.75
CA ALA A 204 -8.34 -8.70 18.20
C ALA A 204 -7.45 -9.09 17.01
N PHE A 205 -6.14 -9.12 17.25
CA PHE A 205 -5.19 -9.55 16.26
C PHE A 205 -5.15 -11.08 16.12
N THR A 206 -4.75 -11.55 14.94
CA THR A 206 -4.55 -12.97 14.61
C THR A 206 -3.41 -13.12 13.62
N ASP A 207 -2.70 -14.24 13.68
CA ASP A 207 -1.62 -14.55 12.75
C ASP A 207 -2.20 -14.93 11.37
N VAL A 208 -1.62 -14.38 10.30
CA VAL A 208 -1.97 -14.69 8.90
C VAL A 208 -1.43 -16.08 8.51
N GLY A 209 -0.28 -16.46 9.07
CA GLY A 209 0.31 -17.78 8.87
C GLY A 209 1.84 -17.79 8.88
N ILE A 210 2.39 -19.00 8.84
CA ILE A 210 3.83 -19.33 8.82
C ILE A 210 4.12 -19.90 7.41
N PRO A 211 5.12 -19.40 6.69
CA PRO A 211 6.50 -19.65 7.10
C PRO A 211 7.15 -18.45 7.77
N ALA A 212 7.52 -18.69 9.01
CA ALA A 212 8.36 -17.81 9.77
C ALA A 212 9.79 -18.01 9.27
N GLY A 213 10.40 -16.95 8.76
CA GLY A 213 11.78 -16.98 8.24
C GLY A 213 12.62 -15.86 8.86
N PRO A 214 13.95 -15.99 8.84
CA PRO A 214 14.82 -14.96 9.39
C PRO A 214 14.79 -13.72 8.50
N TYR A 215 14.36 -12.59 9.07
CA TYR A 215 14.40 -11.23 8.48
C TYR A 215 13.66 -11.04 7.13
N GLN A 216 13.25 -9.80 6.86
CA GLN A 216 12.49 -9.33 5.69
C GLN A 216 11.08 -9.89 5.51
N LEU A 217 10.12 -9.31 6.24
CA LEU A 217 8.69 -9.40 5.95
C LEU A 217 8.16 -7.98 5.65
N VAL A 218 7.63 -7.77 4.46
CA VAL A 218 6.77 -6.61 4.15
C VAL A 218 5.42 -7.19 3.77
N PRO A 219 4.42 -7.17 4.66
CA PRO A 219 3.09 -7.63 4.32
C PRO A 219 2.38 -6.60 3.45
N GLU A 220 1.85 -7.05 2.32
CA GLU A 220 0.90 -6.29 1.54
C GLU A 220 -0.41 -7.05 1.45
N GLY A 221 -1.53 -6.33 1.55
CA GLY A 221 -2.86 -6.91 1.56
C GLY A 221 -3.78 -6.20 0.57
N ALA A 222 -4.59 -6.98 -0.15
CA ALA A 222 -5.58 -6.47 -1.07
C ALA A 222 -6.88 -7.29 -0.99
N TYR A 223 -8.01 -6.58 -0.93
CA TYR A 223 -9.32 -7.19 -0.94
C TYR A 223 -9.81 -7.42 -2.38
N GLY A 224 -10.41 -8.57 -2.63
CA GLY A 224 -11.28 -8.79 -3.77
C GLY A 224 -12.65 -8.14 -3.56
N ILE A 225 -13.38 -7.91 -4.64
CA ILE A 225 -14.75 -7.35 -4.58
C ILE A 225 -15.73 -8.29 -3.85
N ASP A 226 -15.41 -9.58 -3.82
CA ASP A 226 -16.12 -10.62 -3.08
C ASP A 226 -15.94 -10.51 -1.55
N GLY A 227 -15.01 -9.66 -1.09
CA GLY A 227 -14.66 -9.49 0.31
C GLY A 227 -13.57 -10.44 0.81
N SER A 228 -12.98 -11.27 -0.07
CA SER A 228 -11.79 -12.04 0.28
C SER A 228 -10.58 -11.11 0.44
N LEU A 229 -9.70 -11.41 1.39
CA LEU A 229 -8.44 -10.68 1.60
C LEU A 229 -7.27 -11.57 1.19
N THR A 230 -6.49 -11.12 0.23
CA THR A 230 -5.20 -11.71 -0.11
C THR A 230 -4.09 -10.96 0.60
N VAL A 231 -3.17 -11.68 1.23
CA VAL A 231 -1.96 -11.13 1.83
C VAL A 231 -0.75 -11.78 1.18
N VAL A 232 0.22 -10.97 0.77
CA VAL A 232 1.55 -11.44 0.32
C VAL A 232 2.63 -10.91 1.24
N TRP A 233 3.70 -11.68 1.39
CA TRP A 233 4.90 -11.26 2.13
C TRP A 233 6.13 -11.95 1.57
N SER A 234 7.29 -11.34 1.79
CA SER A 234 8.58 -11.98 1.51
C SER A 234 9.09 -12.73 2.71
N THR A 235 9.98 -13.67 2.51
CA THR A 235 11.00 -14.16 3.45
C THR A 235 12.31 -14.24 2.68
N VAL A 236 13.44 -14.49 3.34
CA VAL A 236 14.70 -14.77 2.62
C VAL A 236 14.64 -15.99 1.69
N ALA A 237 13.67 -16.88 1.89
CA ALA A 237 13.50 -18.11 1.10
C ALA A 237 12.52 -17.95 -0.06
N GLY A 238 11.69 -16.90 -0.08
CA GLY A 238 10.62 -16.80 -1.07
C GLY A 238 9.59 -15.73 -0.83
N VAL A 239 8.76 -15.49 -1.84
CA VAL A 239 7.49 -14.77 -1.74
C VAL A 239 6.40 -15.76 -1.39
N TRP A 240 5.54 -15.39 -0.45
CA TRP A 240 4.48 -16.21 0.10
C TRP A 240 3.15 -15.47 0.03
N ALA A 241 2.06 -16.22 -0.01
CA ALA A 241 0.72 -15.67 0.02
C ALA A 241 -0.20 -16.49 0.91
N SER A 242 -1.22 -15.85 1.47
CA SER A 242 -2.36 -16.50 2.09
C SER A 242 -3.62 -15.68 1.83
N THR A 243 -4.76 -16.37 1.73
CA THR A 243 -6.06 -15.77 1.50
C THR A 243 -6.95 -16.02 2.71
N ARG A 244 -7.73 -15.01 3.09
CA ARG A 244 -8.87 -15.13 4.00
C ARG A 244 -10.14 -14.93 3.19
N SER A 245 -10.96 -15.97 3.09
CA SER A 245 -12.24 -15.89 2.39
C SER A 245 -13.19 -14.89 3.08
N ALA A 246 -14.12 -14.31 2.32
CA ALA A 246 -15.12 -13.39 2.85
C ALA A 246 -15.90 -14.01 4.02
N GLY A 247 -16.07 -13.26 5.11
CA GLY A 247 -16.76 -13.71 6.32
C GLY A 247 -15.98 -14.70 7.19
N SER A 248 -14.80 -15.18 6.76
CA SER A 248 -13.91 -15.99 7.58
C SER A 248 -13.08 -15.11 8.53
N SER A 249 -12.84 -15.62 9.74
CA SER A 249 -11.86 -15.06 10.67
C SER A 249 -10.44 -15.63 10.49
N SER A 250 -10.29 -16.68 9.68
CA SER A 250 -9.05 -17.44 9.56
C SER A 250 -8.50 -17.38 8.14
N PHE A 251 -7.18 -17.29 8.05
CA PHE A 251 -6.41 -17.38 6.82
C PHE A 251 -6.19 -18.85 6.42
N GLU A 252 -6.13 -19.10 5.12
CA GLU A 252 -5.73 -20.38 4.56
C GLU A 252 -4.24 -20.66 4.83
N THR A 253 -3.83 -21.93 4.70
CA THR A 253 -2.42 -22.30 4.79
C THR A 253 -1.60 -21.52 3.77
N PRO A 254 -0.50 -20.85 4.17
CA PRO A 254 0.33 -20.11 3.24
C PRO A 254 0.89 -20.96 2.11
N VAL A 255 0.87 -20.40 0.90
CA VAL A 255 1.41 -21.00 -0.32
C VAL A 255 2.65 -20.23 -0.79
N SER A 256 3.60 -20.94 -1.38
CA SER A 256 4.76 -20.30 -2.02
C SER A 256 4.35 -19.70 -3.37
N VAL A 257 4.66 -18.43 -3.56
CA VAL A 257 4.47 -17.71 -4.84
C VAL A 257 5.72 -17.85 -5.70
N ALA A 258 6.89 -17.68 -5.08
CA ALA A 258 8.19 -17.80 -5.75
C ALA A 258 9.28 -18.15 -4.75
N ALA A 259 10.25 -18.96 -5.16
CA ALA A 259 11.47 -19.18 -4.39
C ALA A 259 12.45 -18.01 -4.61
N LEU A 260 13.12 -17.58 -3.55
CA LEU A 260 14.14 -16.53 -3.59
C LEU A 260 15.45 -17.03 -2.96
N SER A 261 16.56 -16.45 -3.39
CA SER A 261 17.90 -16.66 -2.82
C SER A 261 18.41 -15.41 -2.09
N GLY A 262 17.49 -14.63 -1.50
CA GLY A 262 17.80 -13.35 -0.88
C GLY A 262 16.56 -12.52 -0.56
N GLY A 263 16.80 -11.27 -0.17
CA GLY A 263 15.74 -10.33 0.15
C GLY A 263 15.05 -9.70 -1.06
N LEU A 264 14.10 -8.83 -0.78
CA LEU A 264 13.44 -7.95 -1.76
C LEU A 264 13.76 -6.47 -1.50
N ASN A 265 13.75 -5.68 -2.56
CA ASN A 265 13.72 -4.22 -2.55
C ASN A 265 12.28 -3.67 -2.60
N GLY A 266 11.32 -4.47 -3.08
CA GLY A 266 9.90 -4.11 -3.13
C GLY A 266 9.01 -5.33 -3.37
N LEU A 267 7.78 -5.27 -2.86
CA LEU A 267 6.71 -6.25 -3.05
C LEU A 267 5.40 -5.48 -3.06
N MET A 268 4.57 -5.69 -4.08
CA MET A 268 3.27 -5.05 -4.25
C MET A 268 2.22 -6.09 -4.64
N LEU A 269 0.95 -5.79 -4.35
CA LEU A 269 -0.19 -6.65 -4.63
C LEU A 269 -1.40 -5.82 -5.05
N ALA A 270 -2.06 -6.23 -6.12
CA ALA A 270 -3.39 -5.76 -6.47
C ALA A 270 -4.34 -6.95 -6.66
N VAL A 271 -5.61 -6.76 -6.31
CA VAL A 271 -6.69 -7.71 -6.62
C VAL A 271 -7.75 -7.00 -7.43
N GLY A 272 -8.11 -7.58 -8.56
CA GLY A 272 -9.08 -7.05 -9.50
C GLY A 272 -10.53 -7.34 -9.09
N PRO A 273 -11.49 -6.67 -9.72
CA PRO A 273 -12.92 -6.94 -9.53
C PRO A 273 -13.33 -8.32 -10.04
N ASP A 274 -12.52 -8.93 -10.90
CA ASP A 274 -12.67 -10.29 -11.39
C ASP A 274 -12.07 -11.33 -10.44
N GLY A 275 -11.52 -10.93 -9.29
CA GLY A 275 -10.88 -11.82 -8.31
C GLY A 275 -9.42 -12.19 -8.62
N LEU A 276 -8.89 -11.74 -9.76
CA LEU A 276 -7.50 -11.93 -10.13
C LEU A 276 -6.58 -11.17 -9.17
N ALA A 277 -5.62 -11.84 -8.55
CA ALA A 277 -4.53 -11.18 -7.84
C ALA A 277 -3.28 -11.09 -8.73
N VAL A 278 -2.59 -9.96 -8.69
CA VAL A 278 -1.28 -9.76 -9.31
C VAL A 278 -0.31 -9.34 -8.22
N ALA A 279 0.69 -10.18 -7.96
CA ALA A 279 1.82 -9.86 -7.10
C ALA A 279 3.02 -9.44 -7.98
N VAL A 280 3.70 -8.37 -7.61
CA VAL A 280 4.90 -7.85 -8.29
C VAL A 280 6.01 -7.65 -7.27
N TRP A 281 7.24 -8.06 -7.58
CA TRP A 281 8.35 -7.92 -6.65
C TRP A 281 9.69 -7.66 -7.33
N VAL A 282 10.62 -7.09 -6.55
CA VAL A 282 11.99 -6.79 -6.98
C VAL A 282 12.98 -7.49 -6.05
N PRO A 283 13.60 -8.61 -6.45
CA PRO A 283 14.65 -9.24 -5.68
C PRO A 283 15.87 -8.35 -5.49
N VAL A 284 16.58 -8.55 -4.38
CA VAL A 284 17.91 -7.98 -4.17
C VAL A 284 18.88 -8.66 -5.13
N GLY A 285 19.48 -7.91 -6.06
CA GLY A 285 20.42 -8.43 -7.04
C GLY A 285 20.93 -7.36 -8.00
N ASN A 286 21.90 -7.71 -8.85
CA ASN A 286 22.36 -6.88 -9.96
C ASN A 286 22.60 -7.78 -11.20
N PRO A 287 21.92 -7.54 -12.34
CA PRO A 287 20.87 -6.53 -12.52
C PRO A 287 19.63 -6.82 -11.66
N THR A 288 18.93 -5.76 -11.28
CA THR A 288 17.60 -5.84 -10.65
C THR A 288 16.59 -6.14 -11.74
N SER A 289 15.83 -7.23 -11.61
CA SER A 289 14.68 -7.56 -12.46
C SER A 289 13.38 -7.41 -11.68
N ILE A 290 12.30 -7.05 -12.37
CA ILE A 290 10.95 -7.02 -11.82
C ILE A 290 10.24 -8.31 -12.20
N TYR A 291 9.71 -9.01 -11.21
CA TYR A 291 8.97 -10.24 -11.41
C TYR A 291 7.50 -10.05 -11.08
N SER A 292 6.63 -10.83 -11.73
CA SER A 292 5.23 -10.95 -11.36
C SER A 292 4.75 -12.39 -11.30
N ALA A 293 3.67 -12.60 -10.56
CA ALA A 293 2.87 -13.81 -10.59
C ALA A 293 1.40 -13.45 -10.42
N THR A 294 0.53 -14.20 -11.11
CA THR A 294 -0.92 -14.01 -11.06
C THR A 294 -1.59 -15.15 -10.31
N ARG A 295 -2.60 -14.86 -9.51
CA ARG A 295 -3.52 -15.85 -8.97
C ARG A 295 -4.91 -15.65 -9.58
N PRO A 296 -5.43 -16.62 -10.36
CA PRO A 296 -6.79 -16.58 -10.86
C PRO A 296 -7.83 -16.52 -9.74
N ASP A 297 -9.03 -16.04 -10.06
CA ASP A 297 -10.16 -16.08 -9.14
C ASP A 297 -10.50 -17.51 -8.69
N GLY A 298 -10.91 -17.66 -7.44
CA GLY A 298 -11.20 -18.95 -6.81
C GLY A 298 -10.00 -19.88 -6.61
N SER A 299 -8.80 -19.53 -7.10
CA SER A 299 -7.58 -20.30 -6.87
C SER A 299 -6.94 -19.90 -5.54
N SER A 300 -6.41 -20.88 -4.80
CA SER A 300 -5.55 -20.65 -3.65
C SER A 300 -4.07 -20.50 -4.01
N SER A 301 -3.69 -20.76 -5.27
CA SER A 301 -2.28 -20.81 -5.72
C SER A 301 -1.98 -19.84 -6.86
N PHE A 302 -0.85 -19.16 -6.75
CA PHE A 302 -0.28 -18.31 -7.81
C PHE A 302 0.32 -19.18 -8.92
N GLY A 303 0.26 -18.67 -10.16
CA GLY A 303 1.01 -19.22 -11.28
C GLY A 303 2.52 -19.03 -11.12
N SER A 304 3.29 -19.53 -12.09
CA SER A 304 4.74 -19.36 -12.09
C SER A 304 5.15 -17.90 -12.17
N ALA A 305 6.25 -17.56 -11.48
CA ALA A 305 6.87 -16.25 -11.58
C ALA A 305 7.37 -15.98 -13.01
N VAL A 306 7.13 -14.77 -13.49
CA VAL A 306 7.56 -14.28 -14.81
C VAL A 306 8.44 -13.06 -14.62
N ASP A 307 9.61 -13.07 -15.25
CA ASP A 307 10.46 -11.87 -15.38
C ASP A 307 9.81 -10.90 -16.37
N MET A 308 9.43 -9.72 -15.88
CA MET A 308 8.76 -8.69 -16.66
C MET A 308 9.75 -7.85 -17.46
N THR A 309 10.99 -7.72 -17.00
CA THR A 309 11.97 -6.75 -17.51
C THR A 309 13.27 -7.42 -17.96
N PRO A 310 13.20 -8.48 -18.79
CA PRO A 310 14.39 -9.21 -19.19
C PRO A 310 15.36 -8.31 -19.94
N GLY A 311 16.56 -8.11 -19.37
CA GLY A 311 17.63 -7.33 -19.98
C GLY A 311 17.52 -5.81 -19.82
N GLU A 312 16.62 -5.31 -18.97
CA GLU A 312 16.60 -3.91 -18.54
C GLU A 312 17.54 -3.68 -17.33
N PHE A 313 17.77 -2.41 -16.97
CA PHE A 313 18.70 -1.98 -15.92
C PHE A 313 18.09 -0.88 -15.03
N GLY A 314 18.61 -0.70 -13.82
CA GLY A 314 18.22 0.42 -12.95
C GLY A 314 16.76 0.36 -12.52
N GLU A 315 16.27 -0.85 -12.30
CA GLU A 315 14.86 -1.12 -12.10
C GLU A 315 14.47 -1.03 -10.64
N GLY A 316 13.36 -0.36 -10.37
CA GLY A 316 12.89 -0.22 -9.00
C GLY A 316 11.53 0.42 -8.89
N GLU A 317 11.00 0.31 -7.67
CA GLU A 317 9.76 0.96 -7.23
C GLU A 317 8.56 0.63 -8.12
N PRO A 318 8.26 -0.66 -8.36
CA PRO A 318 7.07 -1.02 -9.10
C PRO A 318 5.83 -0.63 -8.28
N ASP A 319 4.78 -0.23 -8.99
CA ASP A 319 3.42 -0.14 -8.48
C ASP A 319 2.50 -0.95 -9.39
N VAL A 320 1.44 -1.51 -8.82
CA VAL A 320 0.48 -2.35 -9.54
C VAL A 320 -0.95 -1.96 -9.20
N ALA A 321 -1.77 -1.80 -10.23
CA ALA A 321 -3.19 -1.52 -10.10
C ALA A 321 -3.99 -2.39 -11.08
N ILE A 322 -5.22 -2.74 -10.70
CA ILE A 322 -6.15 -3.45 -11.58
C ILE A 322 -7.40 -2.59 -11.71
N ALA A 323 -7.71 -2.22 -12.96
CA ALA A 323 -8.87 -1.40 -13.29
C ALA A 323 -10.18 -2.21 -13.21
N GLN A 324 -11.31 -1.50 -13.23
CA GLN A 324 -12.63 -2.12 -13.11
C GLN A 324 -12.96 -3.08 -14.28
N ASP A 325 -12.38 -2.83 -15.45
CA ASP A 325 -12.52 -3.71 -16.60
C ASP A 325 -11.67 -4.99 -16.49
N GLY A 326 -10.83 -5.11 -15.45
CA GLY A 326 -9.91 -6.23 -15.22
C GLY A 326 -8.51 -6.01 -15.79
N THR A 327 -8.23 -4.84 -16.36
CA THR A 327 -6.90 -4.52 -16.90
C THR A 327 -5.91 -4.31 -15.76
N ALA A 328 -4.87 -5.14 -15.69
CA ALA A 328 -3.78 -4.93 -14.74
C ALA A 328 -2.71 -4.04 -15.37
N THR A 329 -2.25 -3.02 -14.64
CA THR A 329 -1.16 -2.13 -15.05
C THR A 329 -0.05 -2.20 -14.01
N VAL A 330 1.19 -2.40 -14.47
CA VAL A 330 2.38 -2.28 -13.64
C VAL A 330 3.19 -1.10 -14.15
N SER A 331 3.50 -0.15 -13.27
CA SER A 331 4.38 0.99 -13.57
C SER A 331 5.69 0.85 -12.81
N TYR A 332 6.81 1.21 -13.43
CA TYR A 332 8.13 1.07 -12.82
C TYR A 332 9.16 1.98 -13.47
N PHE A 333 10.27 2.20 -12.78
CA PHE A 333 11.45 2.87 -13.33
C PHE A 333 12.37 1.85 -13.99
N SER A 334 12.93 2.18 -15.16
CA SER A 334 14.00 1.37 -15.77
C SER A 334 14.83 2.15 -16.80
N ALA A 335 15.96 1.56 -17.21
CA ALA A 335 16.84 2.02 -18.27
C ALA A 335 17.16 0.85 -19.22
N THR A 336 17.27 1.12 -20.53
CA THR A 336 17.58 0.09 -21.54
C THR A 336 19.06 -0.23 -21.68
N VAL A 337 19.92 0.60 -21.09
CA VAL A 337 21.37 0.41 -21.06
C VAL A 337 21.88 0.76 -19.66
N GLN A 338 22.93 0.08 -19.23
CA GLN A 338 23.54 0.34 -17.94
C GLN A 338 24.02 1.81 -17.85
N ASN A 339 23.64 2.50 -16.77
CA ASN A 339 23.88 3.95 -16.55
C ASN A 339 23.22 4.87 -17.60
N GLY A 340 22.22 4.38 -18.35
CA GLY A 340 21.39 5.19 -19.23
C GLY A 340 20.36 6.03 -18.46
N PRO A 341 19.59 6.88 -19.16
CA PRO A 341 18.51 7.64 -18.56
C PRO A 341 17.42 6.70 -18.03
N THR A 342 17.00 6.91 -16.79
CA THR A 342 15.86 6.19 -16.20
C THR A 342 14.55 6.79 -16.73
N LEU A 343 13.68 5.91 -17.23
CA LEU A 343 12.36 6.23 -17.74
C LEU A 343 11.29 5.62 -16.82
N ILE A 344 10.12 6.25 -16.78
CA ILE A 344 8.91 5.60 -16.26
C ILE A 344 8.28 4.80 -17.38
N ARG A 345 8.11 3.50 -17.13
CA ARG A 345 7.48 2.54 -18.04
C ARG A 345 6.22 1.96 -17.44
N THR A 346 5.35 1.46 -18.32
CA THR A 346 4.16 0.71 -17.97
C THR A 346 4.05 -0.56 -18.79
N MET A 347 3.58 -1.63 -18.16
CA MET A 347 3.11 -2.84 -18.82
C MET A 347 1.64 -3.07 -18.47
N THR A 348 0.85 -3.46 -19.46
CA THR A 348 -0.57 -3.75 -19.28
C THR A 348 -0.85 -5.21 -19.52
N ARG A 349 -1.76 -5.80 -18.76
CA ARG A 349 -2.33 -7.12 -19.03
C ARG A 349 -3.83 -6.94 -19.23
N GLN A 350 -4.29 -7.25 -20.44
CA GLN A 350 -5.71 -7.22 -20.76
C GLN A 350 -6.49 -8.29 -19.99
N PRO A 351 -7.79 -8.06 -19.71
CA PRO A 351 -8.65 -9.06 -19.08
C PRO A 351 -8.64 -10.38 -19.85
N GLY A 352 -8.52 -11.51 -19.12
CA GLY A 352 -8.45 -12.85 -19.71
C GLY A 352 -7.09 -13.24 -20.35
N SER A 353 -6.14 -12.32 -20.49
CA SER A 353 -4.77 -12.64 -20.93
C SER A 353 -4.02 -13.42 -19.83
N THR A 354 -2.99 -14.18 -20.18
CA THR A 354 -2.07 -14.77 -19.19
C THR A 354 -0.76 -14.01 -19.06
N THR A 355 -0.51 -13.03 -19.94
CA THR A 355 0.75 -12.30 -20.04
C THR A 355 0.54 -10.80 -20.11
N PHE A 356 1.53 -10.04 -19.65
CA PHE A 356 1.62 -8.60 -19.89
C PHE A 356 2.08 -8.31 -21.33
N ASP A 357 1.59 -7.20 -21.88
CA ASP A 357 2.04 -6.60 -23.12
C ASP A 357 3.46 -6.03 -22.97
N ALA A 358 4.08 -5.70 -24.10
CA ALA A 358 5.40 -5.07 -24.11
C ALA A 358 5.40 -3.72 -23.35
N ALA A 359 6.53 -3.42 -22.72
CA ALA A 359 6.72 -2.16 -21.99
C ALA A 359 6.54 -0.94 -22.89
N VAL A 360 5.77 0.05 -22.42
CA VAL A 360 5.60 1.34 -23.09
C VAL A 360 6.14 2.46 -22.18
N PRO A 361 6.99 3.37 -22.67
CA PRO A 361 7.39 4.55 -21.91
C PRO A 361 6.23 5.55 -21.83
N ILE A 362 5.90 6.03 -20.62
CA ILE A 362 4.85 7.05 -20.41
C ILE A 362 5.42 8.44 -20.13
N SER A 363 6.74 8.56 -20.04
CA SER A 363 7.43 9.84 -19.83
C SER A 363 8.32 10.17 -21.03
N THR A 364 8.27 11.43 -21.48
CA THR A 364 9.31 12.06 -22.31
C THR A 364 10.33 12.81 -21.44
N LEU A 365 10.40 12.51 -20.14
CA LEU A 365 11.21 13.24 -19.17
C LEU A 365 12.69 13.16 -19.60
N SER A 366 13.21 14.29 -20.06
CA SER A 366 14.64 14.47 -20.28
C SER A 366 15.35 14.29 -18.95
N ALA A 367 16.08 13.18 -18.84
CA ALA A 367 17.11 12.88 -17.84
C ALA A 367 16.76 13.32 -16.40
N TRP A 368 16.16 12.41 -15.63
CA TRP A 368 16.41 12.42 -14.20
C TRP A 368 17.88 12.02 -13.99
N ASN A 369 18.70 12.94 -13.47
CA ASN A 369 20.09 12.68 -13.09
C ASN A 369 20.13 12.70 -11.56
N PRO A 370 20.53 11.59 -10.90
CA PRO A 370 20.49 11.46 -9.44
C PRO A 370 21.33 12.50 -8.69
#